data_AF-A0A932SXJ0-F1
#
_entry.id   AF-A0A932SXJ0-F1
#
_cell.length_a   1.000
_cell.length_b   1.000
_cell.length_c   1.000
_cell.angle_alpha   90.00
_cell.angle_beta   90.00
_cell.angle_gamma   90.00
#
_symmetry.space_group_name_H-M   'P 1'
#
loop_
_entity.id
_entity.type
_entity.pdbx_description
1 polymer ?
#
loop_
_entity_poly.entity_id
_entity_poly.type
_entity_poly.pdbx_seq_one_letter_code
_entity_poly.pdbx_strand_id
1 'polypeptide(L)'
;MRPADPLRRAMLQRDLWAAFDFYVSRNIERDGDHATRRRRDALRRKLAAVIRELTLSPREIESLPDNYSLAVKSGRFAAEHRNEPAVDYLPPKLFTSPEEWFEIDFFQPSNIHEDIQDRFITLHTRNYKARSYFRIFYRYPGGRAALDDFLKHIDAEGIDWKFGAHSGFIMVRDGTRQIPVGMEVALVQFLITLDDQLRPVPTPIVESVRLRVFRNVDGRPEPPTNTGVGMNVSEYTLKRRLLFDGAKYVGLAREPDDQPIYRVIFQSEKAPDWGEAGRSLTLAQDCRRCHTGGGQIGVQTVVSLVNQGGVDAGAPLGVAHPLSAGAPSPRPARAAGFKSRHETYRRLVEYLE
;
A
#
# COMPACT_ATOMS: atom_id res chain seq x y z
N MET A 1 11.77 -11.57 26.82
CA MET A 1 12.28 -10.24 27.23
C MET A 1 11.57 -9.21 26.36
N ARG A 2 10.79 -8.29 26.95
CA ARG A 2 10.11 -7.19 26.23
C ARG A 2 11.18 -6.18 25.79
N PRO A 3 11.35 -5.88 24.49
CA PRO A 3 12.29 -4.84 24.08
C PRO A 3 11.90 -3.49 24.69
N ALA A 4 12.85 -2.79 25.31
CA ALA A 4 12.58 -1.47 25.88
C ALA A 4 12.21 -0.45 24.79
N ASP A 5 12.89 -0.54 23.65
CA ASP A 5 12.72 0.32 22.47
C ASP A 5 11.31 0.17 21.84
N PRO A 6 10.48 1.23 21.85
CA PRO A 6 9.15 1.23 21.22
C PRO A 6 9.17 0.87 19.74
N LEU A 7 10.17 1.32 18.99
CA LEU A 7 10.27 1.08 17.55
C LEU A 7 10.47 -0.42 17.26
N ARG A 8 11.37 -1.08 18.00
CA ARG A 8 11.57 -2.53 17.90
C ARG A 8 10.32 -3.30 18.33
N ARG A 9 9.60 -2.82 19.35
CA ARG A 9 8.31 -3.40 19.75
C ARG A 9 7.26 -3.30 18.65
N ALA A 10 7.06 -2.13 18.06
CA ALA A 10 6.10 -1.94 16.97
C ALA A 10 6.40 -2.87 15.78
N MET A 11 7.67 -2.97 15.38
CA MET A 11 8.07 -3.86 14.27
C MET A 11 7.89 -5.34 14.60
N LEU A 12 8.23 -5.79 15.82
CA LEU A 12 8.01 -7.17 16.23
C LEU A 12 6.52 -7.48 16.38
N GLN A 13 5.74 -6.55 16.93
CA GLN A 13 4.29 -6.68 17.03
C GLN A 13 3.67 -6.84 15.65
N ARG A 14 4.11 -6.05 14.66
CA ARG A 14 3.65 -6.12 13.27
C ARG A 14 3.86 -7.51 12.64
N ASP A 15 4.97 -8.16 12.93
CA ASP A 15 5.29 -9.50 12.42
C ASP A 15 4.47 -10.59 13.10
N LEU A 16 4.42 -10.57 14.42
CA LEU A 16 3.67 -11.56 15.19
C LEU A 16 2.17 -11.44 14.93
N TRP A 17 1.66 -10.22 14.74
CA TRP A 17 0.28 -10.00 14.36
C TRP A 17 -0.03 -10.55 12.97
N ALA A 18 0.92 -10.47 12.03
CA ALA A 18 0.77 -11.08 10.71
C ALA A 18 0.65 -12.61 10.78
N ALA A 19 1.52 -13.26 11.56
CA ALA A 19 1.45 -14.70 11.80
C ALA A 19 0.15 -15.09 12.52
N PHE A 20 -0.25 -14.34 13.54
CA PHE A 20 -1.50 -14.55 14.25
C PHE A 20 -2.70 -14.53 13.29
N ASP A 21 -2.84 -13.46 12.51
CA ASP A 21 -3.91 -13.31 11.54
C ASP A 21 -3.93 -14.42 10.48
N PHE A 22 -2.76 -14.93 10.07
CA PHE A 22 -2.66 -16.08 9.17
C PHE A 22 -3.30 -17.33 9.80
N TYR A 23 -2.86 -17.70 11.00
CA TYR A 23 -3.37 -18.90 11.68
C TYR A 23 -4.85 -18.78 12.05
N VAL A 24 -5.33 -17.59 12.42
CA VAL A 24 -6.76 -17.40 12.72
C VAL A 24 -7.60 -17.63 11.46
N SER A 25 -7.22 -17.03 10.33
CA SER A 25 -7.96 -17.22 9.08
C SER A 25 -8.02 -18.68 8.66
N ARG A 26 -6.89 -19.41 8.74
CA ARG A 26 -6.89 -20.85 8.43
C ARG A 26 -7.82 -21.66 9.34
N ASN A 27 -7.92 -21.30 10.61
CA ASN A 27 -8.84 -21.98 11.53
C ASN A 27 -10.31 -21.62 11.28
N ILE A 28 -10.60 -20.37 10.91
CA ILE A 28 -11.95 -19.94 10.47
C ILE A 28 -12.36 -20.72 9.21
N GLU A 29 -11.46 -20.85 8.25
CA GLU A 29 -11.62 -21.64 7.02
C GLU A 29 -11.71 -23.16 7.27
N ARG A 30 -11.50 -23.59 8.53
CA ARG A 30 -11.44 -25.00 8.96
C ARG A 30 -10.40 -25.82 8.18
N ASP A 31 -9.35 -25.17 7.69
CA ASP A 31 -8.27 -25.80 6.96
C ASP A 31 -7.45 -26.76 7.85
N GLY A 32 -7.08 -27.91 7.29
CA GLY A 32 -6.39 -29.01 7.97
C GLY A 32 -7.26 -29.90 8.87
N ASP A 33 -6.65 -30.97 9.39
CA ASP A 33 -7.30 -31.92 10.31
C ASP A 33 -7.52 -31.34 11.72
N HIS A 34 -8.26 -32.07 12.56
CA HIS A 34 -8.56 -31.61 13.92
C HIS A 34 -7.29 -31.39 14.77
N ALA A 35 -6.29 -32.26 14.62
CA ALA A 35 -5.02 -32.12 15.35
C ALA A 35 -4.25 -30.86 14.94
N THR A 36 -4.20 -30.54 13.64
CA THR A 36 -3.56 -29.34 13.10
C THR A 36 -4.26 -28.08 13.57
N ARG A 37 -5.60 -28.04 13.54
CA ARG A 37 -6.37 -26.90 14.06
C ARG A 37 -6.12 -26.68 15.55
N ARG A 38 -6.06 -27.74 16.37
CA ARG A 38 -5.69 -27.64 17.81
C ARG A 38 -4.28 -27.09 18.02
N ARG A 39 -3.30 -27.49 17.21
CA ARG A 39 -1.93 -26.95 17.27
C ARG A 39 -1.90 -25.47 16.90
N ARG A 40 -2.62 -25.08 15.84
CA ARG A 40 -2.78 -23.68 15.43
C ARG A 40 -3.44 -22.87 16.56
N ASP A 41 -4.49 -23.37 17.21
CA ASP A 41 -5.13 -22.74 18.39
C ASP A 41 -4.13 -22.46 19.53
N ALA A 42 -3.34 -23.46 19.90
CA ALA A 42 -2.36 -23.31 20.96
C ALA A 42 -1.30 -22.24 20.61
N LEU A 43 -0.86 -22.20 19.34
CA LEU A 43 0.07 -21.18 18.86
C LEU A 43 -0.56 -19.79 18.86
N ARG A 44 -1.82 -19.65 18.43
CA ARG A 44 -2.56 -18.38 18.43
C ARG A 44 -2.64 -17.76 19.82
N ARG A 45 -2.96 -18.55 20.85
CA ARG A 45 -3.00 -18.08 22.25
C ARG A 45 -1.62 -17.56 22.71
N LYS A 46 -0.55 -18.27 22.37
CA LYS A 46 0.83 -17.84 22.68
C LYS A 46 1.20 -16.55 21.95
N LEU A 47 0.89 -16.45 20.66
CA LEU A 47 1.11 -15.24 19.86
C LEU A 47 0.32 -14.05 20.43
N ALA A 48 -0.95 -14.25 20.78
CA ALA A 48 -1.78 -13.22 21.40
C ALA A 48 -1.13 -12.66 22.67
N ALA A 49 -0.75 -13.55 23.60
CA ALA A 49 -0.08 -13.15 24.84
C ALA A 49 1.19 -12.34 24.58
N VAL A 50 2.04 -12.75 23.63
CA VAL A 50 3.25 -12.00 23.28
C VAL A 50 2.90 -10.65 22.64
N ILE A 51 1.90 -10.58 21.76
CA ILE A 51 1.44 -9.33 21.13
C ILE A 51 0.98 -8.33 22.21
N ARG A 52 0.28 -8.78 23.26
CA ARG A 52 -0.13 -7.95 24.40
C ARG A 52 1.06 -7.32 25.11
N GLU A 53 2.13 -8.08 25.34
CA GLU A 53 3.37 -7.57 25.94
C GLU A 53 4.11 -6.57 25.04
N LEU A 54 3.85 -6.58 23.74
CA LEU A 54 4.49 -5.69 22.77
C LEU A 54 3.68 -4.42 22.50
N THR A 55 2.50 -4.25 23.12
CA THR A 55 1.70 -3.02 23.03
C THR A 55 2.50 -1.78 23.41
N LEU A 56 2.11 -0.67 22.79
CA LEU A 56 2.73 0.63 22.97
C LEU A 56 1.75 1.58 23.66
N SER A 57 2.24 2.38 24.60
CA SER A 57 1.42 3.49 25.11
C SER A 57 1.21 4.57 24.03
N PRO A 58 0.19 5.43 24.13
CA PRO A 58 -0.02 6.55 23.20
C PRO A 58 1.23 7.41 23.00
N ARG A 59 1.93 7.74 24.10
CA ARG A 59 3.19 8.51 24.06
C ARG A 59 4.30 7.79 23.30
N GLU A 60 4.37 6.46 23.42
CA GLU A 60 5.35 5.66 22.68
C GLU A 60 5.03 5.65 21.18
N ILE A 61 3.75 5.56 20.80
CA ILE A 61 3.30 5.63 19.41
C ILE A 61 3.62 7.00 18.80
N GLU A 62 3.34 8.08 19.53
CA GLU A 62 3.68 9.45 19.12
C GLU A 62 5.19 9.68 18.95
N SER A 63 6.01 8.94 19.71
CA SER A 63 7.48 9.00 19.61
C SER A 63 8.07 8.21 18.44
N LEU A 64 7.26 7.41 17.72
CA LEU A 64 7.73 6.65 16.57
C LEU A 64 8.22 7.59 15.45
N PRO A 65 9.32 7.25 14.75
CA PRO A 65 9.91 8.14 13.78
C PRO A 65 9.04 8.26 12.52
N ASP A 66 8.93 9.49 12.01
CA ASP A 66 8.56 9.74 10.61
C ASP A 66 9.77 9.45 9.72
N ASN A 67 9.89 8.18 9.36
CA ASN A 67 11.03 7.68 8.63
C ASN A 67 11.10 8.22 7.18
N TYR A 68 9.97 8.64 6.59
CA TYR A 68 9.94 9.26 5.27
C TYR A 68 10.53 10.68 5.31
N SER A 69 10.05 11.53 6.21
CA SER A 69 10.56 12.90 6.35
C SER A 69 12.05 12.92 6.67
N LEU A 70 12.50 11.99 7.51
CA LEU A 70 13.90 11.84 7.82
C LEU A 70 14.71 11.30 6.61
N ALA A 71 14.17 10.37 5.82
CA ALA A 71 14.81 9.90 4.59
C ALA A 71 14.99 11.03 3.56
N VAL A 72 13.98 11.88 3.38
CA VAL A 72 14.08 13.09 2.56
C VAL A 72 15.16 14.05 3.08
N LYS A 73 15.15 14.36 4.38
CA LYS A 73 16.12 15.27 5.02
C LYS A 73 17.56 14.76 4.95
N SER A 74 17.78 13.46 4.75
CA SER A 74 19.12 12.90 4.58
C SER A 74 19.85 13.39 3.32
N GLY A 75 19.12 13.96 2.34
CA GLY A 75 19.67 14.41 1.06
C GLY A 75 20.14 13.29 0.13
N ARG A 76 19.91 12.01 0.49
CA ARG A 76 20.31 10.86 -0.32
C ARG A 76 19.51 10.72 -1.61
N PHE A 77 18.23 11.04 -1.54
CA PHE A 77 17.29 10.92 -2.65
C PHE A 77 17.23 12.25 -3.39
N ALA A 78 17.15 12.20 -4.71
CA ALA A 78 16.88 13.38 -5.50
C ALA A 78 15.53 13.98 -5.09
N ALA A 79 15.45 15.32 -5.08
CA ALA A 79 14.23 16.05 -4.76
C ALA A 79 13.24 16.10 -5.95
N GLU A 80 13.72 15.80 -7.15
CA GLU A 80 12.94 15.80 -8.40
C GLU A 80 13.33 14.59 -9.25
N HIS A 81 12.35 14.03 -9.96
CA HIS A 81 12.59 12.93 -10.88
C HIS A 81 13.20 13.45 -12.18
N ARG A 82 14.47 13.11 -12.44
CA ARG A 82 15.23 13.57 -13.62
C ARG A 82 15.00 12.75 -14.87
N ASN A 83 13.96 11.92 -14.89
CA ASN A 83 13.66 10.99 -15.97
C ASN A 83 14.70 9.88 -16.19
N GLU A 84 15.61 9.73 -15.24
CA GLU A 84 16.63 8.70 -15.19
C GLU A 84 16.20 7.64 -14.16
N PRO A 85 15.68 6.48 -14.57
CA PRO A 85 15.16 5.49 -13.62
C PRO A 85 16.19 4.95 -12.63
N ALA A 86 17.49 5.05 -12.96
CA ALA A 86 18.59 4.64 -12.07
C ALA A 86 18.82 5.62 -10.90
N VAL A 87 18.25 6.83 -10.94
CA VAL A 87 18.42 7.83 -9.88
C VAL A 87 17.38 7.62 -8.80
N ASP A 88 17.85 7.40 -7.57
CA ASP A 88 17.01 7.36 -6.36
C ASP A 88 16.27 8.70 -6.19
N TYR A 89 14.94 8.65 -6.10
CA TYR A 89 14.03 9.80 -6.05
C TYR A 89 12.97 9.60 -4.95
N LEU A 90 12.85 10.56 -4.03
CA LEU A 90 11.75 10.62 -3.06
C LEU A 90 11.22 12.06 -2.98
N PRO A 91 9.92 12.30 -3.26
CA PRO A 91 9.37 13.65 -3.27
C PRO A 91 9.40 14.30 -1.86
N PRO A 92 10.12 15.42 -1.67
CA PRO A 92 10.33 15.99 -0.35
C PRO A 92 9.06 16.55 0.31
N LYS A 93 8.06 16.91 -0.51
CA LYS A 93 6.83 17.58 -0.07
C LYS A 93 5.58 16.71 -0.21
N LEU A 94 5.75 15.39 -0.35
CA LEU A 94 4.66 14.44 -0.60
C LEU A 94 3.51 14.57 0.40
N PHE A 95 3.81 14.80 1.69
CA PHE A 95 2.81 14.91 2.75
C PHE A 95 2.57 16.34 3.23
N THR A 96 3.35 17.32 2.76
CA THR A 96 3.37 18.69 3.29
C THR A 96 2.93 19.74 2.28
N SER A 97 2.90 19.42 0.98
CA SER A 97 2.42 20.31 -0.09
C SER A 97 1.23 19.70 -0.83
N PRO A 98 0.01 19.76 -0.27
CA PRO A 98 -1.21 19.29 -0.94
C PRO A 98 -1.59 20.07 -2.22
N GLU A 99 -0.89 21.18 -2.50
CA GLU A 99 -0.91 21.97 -3.74
C GLU A 99 0.00 21.40 -4.84
N GLU A 100 0.97 20.56 -4.48
CA GLU A 100 1.89 19.88 -5.41
C GLU A 100 1.53 18.39 -5.55
N TRP A 101 1.25 17.76 -4.41
CA TRP A 101 0.92 16.34 -4.28
C TRP A 101 -0.52 16.18 -3.79
N PHE A 102 -1.40 15.86 -4.72
CA PHE A 102 -2.83 15.70 -4.49
C PHE A 102 -3.12 14.34 -3.91
N GLU A 103 -3.43 14.26 -2.61
CA GLU A 103 -3.99 13.03 -2.05
C GLU A 103 -5.38 12.81 -2.64
N ILE A 104 -5.55 11.63 -3.23
CA ILE A 104 -6.82 11.19 -3.78
C ILE A 104 -7.46 10.24 -2.78
N ASP A 105 -8.72 10.43 -2.41
CA ASP A 105 -9.47 9.44 -1.63
C ASP A 105 -10.47 8.68 -2.50
N PHE A 106 -10.41 7.34 -2.51
CA PHE A 106 -11.21 6.47 -3.39
C PHE A 106 -12.44 5.87 -2.69
N PHE A 107 -12.96 6.57 -1.67
CA PHE A 107 -14.06 6.07 -0.84
C PHE A 107 -15.43 6.48 -1.39
N GLN A 108 -16.37 5.52 -1.45
CA GLN A 108 -17.76 5.76 -1.84
C GLN A 108 -18.74 5.21 -0.78
N PRO A 109 -19.60 6.04 -0.19
CA PRO A 109 -20.58 5.60 0.83
C PRO A 109 -21.94 5.13 0.28
N SER A 110 -22.27 5.34 -1.00
CA SER A 110 -23.66 5.26 -1.48
C SER A 110 -24.11 3.92 -2.09
N ASN A 111 -23.26 2.89 -2.15
CA ASN A 111 -23.57 1.58 -2.77
C ASN A 111 -23.11 0.40 -1.88
N ILE A 112 -23.45 0.47 -0.59
CA ILE A 112 -23.02 -0.48 0.44
C ILE A 112 -24.07 -1.60 0.52
N HIS A 113 -23.86 -2.73 -0.16
CA HIS A 113 -24.58 -3.96 0.16
C HIS A 113 -23.98 -4.59 1.43
N GLU A 114 -24.85 -4.97 2.36
CA GLU A 114 -24.49 -5.34 3.74
C GLU A 114 -23.83 -6.72 3.88
N ASP A 115 -23.71 -7.52 2.82
CA ASP A 115 -23.14 -8.87 2.93
C ASP A 115 -22.14 -9.23 1.82
N ILE A 116 -21.13 -9.99 2.24
CA ILE A 116 -19.97 -10.59 1.56
C ILE A 116 -18.68 -9.73 1.62
N GLN A 117 -17.96 -9.86 2.75
CA GLN A 117 -16.50 -9.66 2.92
C GLN A 117 -15.99 -8.19 2.85
N ASP A 118 -16.42 -7.32 3.78
CA ASP A 118 -15.52 -6.37 4.47
C ASP A 118 -14.80 -5.29 3.59
N ARG A 119 -15.56 -4.65 2.67
CA ARG A 119 -15.09 -3.84 1.52
C ARG A 119 -14.78 -2.34 1.76
N PHE A 120 -14.57 -1.90 3.01
CA PHE A 120 -14.44 -0.46 3.33
C PHE A 120 -13.02 0.11 3.26
N ILE A 121 -12.06 -0.75 2.96
CA ILE A 121 -10.64 -0.43 2.95
C ILE A 121 -10.04 -0.92 1.64
N THR A 122 -8.94 -0.30 1.21
CA THR A 122 -8.28 -0.70 -0.03
C THR A 122 -7.97 -2.19 0.01
N LEU A 123 -7.96 -2.83 -1.15
CA LEU A 123 -7.35 -4.14 -1.29
C LEU A 123 -6.07 -4.27 -0.49
N HIS A 124 -5.16 -3.32 -0.69
CA HIS A 124 -3.86 -3.35 -0.07
C HIS A 124 -4.07 -3.45 1.44
N THR A 125 -4.90 -2.58 2.04
CA THR A 125 -5.29 -2.70 3.44
C THR A 125 -5.88 -4.10 3.77
N ARG A 126 -6.76 -4.68 2.94
CA ARG A 126 -7.39 -5.99 3.19
C ARG A 126 -6.37 -7.14 3.16
N ASN A 127 -5.47 -7.15 2.19
CA ASN A 127 -4.43 -8.16 2.06
C ASN A 127 -3.41 -8.08 3.21
N TYR A 128 -3.15 -6.86 3.68
CA TYR A 128 -2.42 -6.64 4.91
C TYR A 128 -3.29 -6.81 6.16
N LYS A 129 -4.55 -7.25 6.03
CA LYS A 129 -5.55 -7.43 7.10
C LYS A 129 -5.62 -6.25 8.06
N ALA A 130 -5.52 -5.05 7.50
CA ALA A 130 -5.47 -3.75 8.16
C ALA A 130 -4.37 -3.59 9.22
N ARG A 131 -3.25 -4.31 9.04
CA ARG A 131 -1.99 -4.04 9.76
C ARG A 131 -1.19 -2.90 9.11
N SER A 132 -1.69 -2.38 8.00
CA SER A 132 -1.14 -1.26 7.26
C SER A 132 -2.28 -0.46 6.61
N TYR A 133 -2.13 0.84 6.44
CA TYR A 133 -3.01 1.67 5.60
C TYR A 133 -2.23 2.32 4.46
N PHE A 134 -2.94 2.72 3.41
CA PHE A 134 -2.33 3.21 2.18
C PHE A 134 -2.83 4.60 1.83
N ARG A 135 -1.94 5.48 1.37
CA ARG A 135 -2.27 6.81 0.82
C ARG A 135 -1.77 6.87 -0.62
N ILE A 136 -2.49 7.57 -1.50
CA ILE A 136 -2.14 7.71 -2.91
C ILE A 136 -2.13 9.19 -3.25
N PHE A 137 -1.07 9.63 -3.93
CA PHE A 137 -0.87 11.02 -4.29
C PHE A 137 -0.57 11.14 -5.78
N TYR A 138 -1.16 12.15 -6.42
CA TYR A 138 -0.86 12.52 -7.79
C TYR A 138 -0.11 13.85 -7.81
N ARG A 139 0.95 13.96 -8.60
CA ARG A 139 1.54 15.24 -8.99
C ARG A 139 1.29 15.44 -10.47
N TYR A 140 0.54 16.49 -10.79
CA TYR A 140 0.14 16.82 -12.15
C TYR A 140 1.00 17.99 -12.65
N PRO A 141 1.60 17.94 -13.85
CA PRO A 141 2.48 19.00 -14.34
C PRO A 141 1.84 20.40 -14.36
N GLY A 142 0.53 20.46 -14.63
CA GLY A 142 -0.26 21.70 -14.59
C GLY A 142 -0.81 22.07 -13.19
N GLY A 143 -0.37 21.38 -12.14
CA GLY A 143 -0.85 21.57 -10.78
C GLY A 143 -2.31 21.17 -10.56
N ARG A 144 -2.90 21.66 -9.47
CA ARG A 144 -4.22 21.23 -8.98
C ARG A 144 -5.33 21.49 -9.97
N ALA A 145 -5.37 22.71 -10.50
CA ALA A 145 -6.42 23.13 -11.40
C ALA A 145 -6.47 22.26 -12.66
N ALA A 146 -5.31 21.84 -13.18
CA ALA A 146 -5.23 20.95 -14.33
C ALA A 146 -5.68 19.51 -14.00
N LEU A 147 -5.39 19.01 -12.80
CA LEU A 147 -5.92 17.72 -12.35
C LEU A 147 -7.45 17.78 -12.18
N ASP A 148 -7.97 18.83 -11.56
CA ASP A 148 -9.40 19.03 -11.37
C ASP A 148 -10.14 19.18 -12.72
N ASP A 149 -9.56 19.91 -13.68
CA ASP A 149 -10.06 20.00 -15.06
C ASP A 149 -10.09 18.62 -15.74
N PHE A 150 -9.00 17.87 -15.62
CA PHE A 150 -8.90 16.53 -16.19
C PHE A 150 -9.97 15.59 -15.62
N LEU A 151 -10.13 15.54 -14.29
CA LEU A 151 -11.14 14.69 -13.65
C LEU A 151 -12.58 15.10 -14.06
N LYS A 152 -12.87 16.40 -14.15
CA LYS A 152 -14.15 16.90 -14.66
C LYS A 152 -14.39 16.52 -16.11
N HIS A 153 -13.36 16.59 -16.95
CA HIS A 153 -13.45 16.21 -18.36
C HIS A 153 -13.74 14.70 -18.51
N ILE A 154 -13.01 13.85 -17.79
CA ILE A 154 -13.24 12.39 -17.81
C ILE A 154 -14.67 12.06 -17.31
N ASP A 155 -15.14 12.73 -16.25
CA ASP A 155 -16.53 12.62 -15.78
C ASP A 155 -17.53 13.03 -16.89
N ALA A 156 -17.29 14.13 -17.60
CA ALA A 156 -18.16 14.65 -18.66
C ALA A 156 -18.21 13.76 -19.92
N GLU A 157 -17.13 13.03 -20.22
CA GLU A 157 -17.07 12.04 -21.29
C GLU A 157 -17.88 10.76 -20.98
N GLY A 158 -18.47 10.68 -19.78
CA GLY A 158 -19.19 9.49 -19.31
C GLY A 158 -18.24 8.33 -18.99
N ILE A 159 -16.96 8.61 -18.82
CA ILE A 159 -15.96 7.63 -18.40
C ILE A 159 -16.12 7.46 -16.90
N ASP A 160 -16.69 6.33 -16.49
CA ASP A 160 -16.86 6.00 -15.09
C ASP A 160 -15.53 5.53 -14.49
N TRP A 161 -14.59 6.47 -14.34
CA TRP A 161 -13.29 6.24 -13.72
C TRP A 161 -13.40 5.87 -12.24
N LYS A 162 -14.56 6.12 -11.65
CA LYS A 162 -14.96 5.77 -10.30
C LYS A 162 -15.24 4.27 -10.21
N PHE A 163 -16.03 3.74 -11.15
CA PHE A 163 -16.16 2.30 -11.37
C PHE A 163 -14.84 1.69 -11.83
N GLY A 164 -14.05 2.37 -12.67
CA GLY A 164 -12.75 1.89 -13.13
C GLY A 164 -11.74 1.71 -12.01
N ALA A 165 -11.69 2.66 -11.07
CA ALA A 165 -10.98 2.51 -9.81
C ALA A 165 -11.59 1.35 -9.00
N HIS A 166 -12.89 1.08 -9.13
CA HIS A 166 -13.56 0.01 -8.41
C HIS A 166 -13.20 -1.35 -8.96
N SER A 167 -13.49 -1.65 -10.21
CA SER A 167 -13.12 -2.91 -10.84
C SER A 167 -11.60 -3.08 -11.02
N GLY A 168 -10.83 -2.00 -10.92
CA GLY A 168 -9.40 -1.95 -11.27
C GLY A 168 -9.13 -2.03 -12.75
N PHE A 169 -10.18 -1.81 -13.52
CA PHE A 169 -10.12 -1.84 -14.94
C PHE A 169 -11.16 -0.87 -15.49
N ILE A 170 -10.70 0.02 -16.35
CA ILE A 170 -11.59 0.90 -17.09
C ILE A 170 -11.44 0.63 -18.58
N MET A 171 -12.57 0.51 -19.25
CA MET A 171 -12.61 0.63 -20.70
C MET A 171 -12.65 2.12 -21.03
N VAL A 172 -11.57 2.62 -21.63
CA VAL A 172 -11.57 3.96 -22.23
C VAL A 172 -11.82 3.83 -23.72
N ARG A 173 -12.56 4.80 -24.28
CA ARG A 173 -12.81 4.84 -25.73
C ARG A 173 -11.55 5.30 -26.46
N ASP A 174 -11.39 4.89 -27.71
CA ASP A 174 -10.35 5.45 -28.57
C ASP A 174 -10.50 6.97 -28.65
N GLY A 175 -9.37 7.69 -28.59
CA GLY A 175 -9.35 9.16 -28.57
C GLY A 175 -9.68 9.79 -27.22
N THR A 176 -9.94 9.02 -26.16
CA THR A 176 -10.07 9.55 -24.79
C THR A 176 -8.85 10.39 -24.43
N ARG A 177 -9.08 11.59 -23.86
CA ARG A 177 -8.02 12.46 -23.37
C ARG A 177 -7.14 11.70 -22.38
N GLN A 178 -5.86 11.59 -22.70
CA GLN A 178 -4.88 10.92 -21.85
C GLN A 178 -4.41 11.85 -20.72
N ILE A 179 -3.79 11.24 -19.71
CA ILE A 179 -2.99 11.99 -18.74
C ILE A 179 -1.80 12.67 -19.42
N PRO A 180 -1.29 13.79 -18.87
CA PRO A 180 -0.12 14.45 -19.41
C PRO A 180 1.15 13.62 -19.12
N VAL A 181 2.08 13.67 -20.06
CA VAL A 181 3.46 13.27 -19.82
C VAL A 181 4.04 14.09 -18.67
N GLY A 182 4.81 13.45 -17.79
CA GLY A 182 5.34 14.04 -16.57
C GLY A 182 4.40 13.94 -15.37
N MET A 183 3.20 13.37 -15.51
CA MET A 183 2.40 13.00 -14.34
C MET A 183 3.17 12.02 -13.46
N GLU A 184 3.11 12.23 -12.15
CA GLU A 184 3.68 11.32 -11.16
C GLU A 184 2.61 10.78 -10.23
N VAL A 185 2.78 9.53 -9.79
CA VAL A 185 1.90 8.88 -8.83
C VAL A 185 2.73 8.22 -7.74
N ALA A 186 2.38 8.50 -6.49
CA ALA A 186 2.96 7.87 -5.31
C ALA A 186 1.90 7.04 -4.57
N LEU A 187 2.17 5.76 -4.34
CA LEU A 187 1.43 4.90 -3.41
C LEU A 187 2.30 4.67 -2.18
N VAL A 188 1.80 5.05 -1.00
CA VAL A 188 2.55 4.97 0.25
C VAL A 188 1.83 4.03 1.22
N GLN A 189 2.57 3.06 1.76
CA GLN A 189 2.12 2.16 2.80
C GLN A 189 2.62 2.63 4.16
N PHE A 190 1.72 2.70 5.13
CA PHE A 190 2.02 3.06 6.52
C PHE A 190 1.68 1.90 7.45
N LEU A 191 2.49 1.76 8.51
CA LEU A 191 2.29 0.79 9.57
C LEU A 191 1.09 1.17 10.47
N ILE A 192 0.29 0.17 10.86
CA ILE A 192 -0.64 0.22 11.99
C ILE A 192 -0.08 -0.65 13.12
N THR A 193 -0.09 -0.12 14.34
CA THR A 193 0.32 -0.82 15.57
C THR A 193 -0.88 -1.02 16.49
N LEU A 194 -0.69 -1.66 17.64
CA LEU A 194 -1.69 -1.77 18.71
C LEU A 194 -1.25 -0.97 19.94
N ASP A 195 -2.16 -0.16 20.47
CA ASP A 195 -1.95 0.52 21.74
C ASP A 195 -2.07 -0.42 22.95
N ASP A 196 -1.92 0.13 24.16
CA ASP A 196 -2.02 -0.57 25.44
C ASP A 196 -3.44 -1.05 25.79
N GLN A 197 -4.47 -0.61 25.05
CA GLN A 197 -5.81 -1.20 25.06
C GLN A 197 -6.04 -2.13 23.86
N LEU A 198 -4.95 -2.58 23.22
CA LEU A 198 -4.93 -3.42 22.03
C LEU A 198 -5.60 -2.81 20.81
N ARG A 199 -5.95 -1.52 20.81
CA ARG A 199 -6.68 -0.89 19.70
C ARG A 199 -5.73 -0.65 18.53
N PRO A 200 -6.17 -0.88 17.28
CA PRO A 200 -5.36 -0.55 16.11
C PRO A 200 -5.14 0.97 16.02
N VAL A 201 -3.88 1.41 15.96
CA VAL A 201 -3.50 2.83 15.87
C VAL A 201 -2.54 3.06 14.70
N PRO A 202 -2.86 4.00 13.79
CA PRO A 202 -1.96 4.45 12.74
C PRO A 202 -0.63 4.98 13.28
N THR A 203 0.45 4.81 12.52
CA THR A 203 1.78 5.34 12.85
C THR A 203 2.36 6.16 11.69
N PRO A 204 3.34 7.05 11.95
CA PRO A 204 4.04 7.75 10.88
C PRO A 204 5.06 6.88 10.12
N ILE A 205 5.24 5.61 10.52
CA ILE A 205 6.23 4.71 9.89
C ILE A 205 5.71 4.28 8.52
N VAL A 206 6.42 4.70 7.48
CA VAL A 206 6.27 4.26 6.10
C VAL A 206 6.98 2.93 5.88
N GLU A 207 6.22 1.90 5.50
CA GLU A 207 6.73 0.57 5.16
C GLU A 207 7.19 0.48 3.70
N SER A 208 6.50 1.19 2.80
CA SER A 208 6.89 1.25 1.38
C SER A 208 6.39 2.53 0.68
N VAL A 209 7.12 2.93 -0.37
CA VAL A 209 6.75 3.99 -1.30
C VAL A 209 6.93 3.45 -2.71
N ARG A 210 5.87 3.49 -3.52
CA ARG A 210 5.92 3.13 -4.94
C ARG A 210 5.65 4.37 -5.78
N LEU A 211 6.62 4.74 -6.60
CA LEU A 211 6.54 5.90 -7.48
C LEU A 211 6.43 5.45 -8.93
N ARG A 212 5.64 6.21 -9.69
CA ARG A 212 5.45 6.04 -11.12
C ARG A 212 5.53 7.39 -11.79
N VAL A 213 6.32 7.49 -12.86
CA VAL A 213 6.48 8.70 -13.65
C VAL A 213 6.21 8.39 -15.12
N PHE A 214 5.18 9.01 -15.67
CA PHE A 214 4.76 8.78 -17.05
C PHE A 214 5.65 9.57 -18.01
N ARG A 215 6.27 8.86 -18.95
CA ARG A 215 7.22 9.39 -19.94
C ARG A 215 6.62 9.45 -21.35
N ASN A 216 5.67 8.57 -21.64
CA ASN A 216 4.68 8.69 -22.69
C ASN A 216 3.35 8.10 -22.17
N VAL A 217 2.34 8.05 -23.03
CA VAL A 217 1.01 7.46 -22.73
C VAL A 217 0.51 6.55 -23.85
N ASP A 218 1.37 6.23 -24.82
CA ASP A 218 1.05 5.36 -25.96
C ASP A 218 1.65 3.95 -25.81
N GLY A 219 2.38 3.69 -24.71
CA GLY A 219 2.98 2.40 -24.41
C GLY A 219 4.19 2.06 -25.28
N ARG A 220 4.65 2.99 -26.12
CA ARG A 220 5.84 2.79 -26.94
C ARG A 220 7.08 2.76 -26.06
N PRO A 221 8.15 2.07 -26.50
CA PRO A 221 9.39 1.99 -25.74
C PRO A 221 10.15 3.32 -25.67
N GLU A 222 9.76 4.31 -26.49
CA GLU A 222 10.40 5.62 -26.56
C GLU A 222 9.55 6.72 -25.89
N PRO A 223 10.10 7.53 -24.99
CA PRO A 223 11.50 7.49 -24.53
C PRO A 223 11.77 6.26 -23.63
N PRO A 224 13.04 5.82 -23.49
CA PRO A 224 13.37 4.63 -22.73
C PRO A 224 12.93 4.74 -21.28
N THR A 225 12.35 3.66 -20.75
CA THR A 225 11.90 3.55 -19.37
C THR A 225 12.27 2.19 -18.80
N ASN A 226 12.40 2.06 -17.47
CA ASN A 226 12.74 0.78 -16.86
C ASN A 226 11.64 -0.29 -16.97
N THR A 227 10.41 0.10 -17.31
CA THR A 227 9.33 -0.85 -17.63
C THR A 227 9.26 -1.21 -19.12
N GLY A 228 9.92 -0.42 -19.99
CA GLY A 228 9.87 -0.56 -21.45
C GLY A 228 8.53 -0.17 -22.09
N VAL A 229 7.62 0.49 -21.35
CA VAL A 229 6.25 0.81 -21.78
C VAL A 229 5.87 2.26 -21.47
N GLY A 230 6.85 3.18 -21.45
CA GLY A 230 6.58 4.60 -21.30
C GLY A 230 6.37 5.09 -19.87
N MET A 231 6.71 4.30 -18.85
CA MET A 231 6.62 4.70 -17.45
C MET A 231 7.86 4.25 -16.66
N ASN A 232 8.45 5.13 -15.87
CA ASN A 232 9.43 4.72 -14.87
C ASN A 232 8.74 4.30 -13.58
N VAL A 233 9.17 3.19 -13.00
CA VAL A 233 8.71 2.67 -11.71
C VAL A 233 9.87 2.66 -10.73
N SER A 234 9.62 3.03 -9.48
CA SER A 234 10.54 2.73 -8.39
C SER A 234 9.76 2.30 -7.15
N GLU A 235 10.32 1.35 -6.39
CA GLU A 235 9.80 0.95 -5.09
C GLU A 235 10.90 1.16 -4.04
N TYR A 236 10.52 1.76 -2.92
CA TYR A 236 11.36 1.92 -1.75
C TYR A 236 10.69 1.18 -0.62
N THR A 237 11.43 0.32 0.08
CA THR A 237 10.91 -0.46 1.20
C THR A 237 11.70 -0.20 2.47
N LEU A 238 11.00 -0.41 3.58
CA LEU A 238 11.58 -0.35 4.91
C LEU A 238 12.58 -1.49 5.14
N LYS A 239 13.86 -1.15 5.25
CA LYS A 239 14.94 -2.04 5.68
C LYS A 239 15.16 -1.85 7.18
N ARG A 240 14.73 -2.82 7.99
CA ARG A 240 14.80 -2.78 9.46
C ARG A 240 16.21 -2.52 10.01
N ARG A 241 17.24 -3.10 9.39
CA ARG A 241 18.64 -2.80 9.75
C ARG A 241 18.95 -1.30 9.66
N LEU A 242 18.47 -0.62 8.62
CA LEU A 242 18.67 0.83 8.45
C LEU A 242 17.81 1.63 9.43
N LEU A 243 16.64 1.11 9.80
CA LEU A 243 15.72 1.75 10.71
C LEU A 243 16.21 1.67 12.17
N PHE A 244 16.75 0.52 12.60
CA PHE A 244 17.16 0.28 14.00
C PHE A 244 18.57 0.78 14.31
N ASP A 245 19.48 0.79 13.33
CA ASP A 245 20.88 1.16 13.56
C ASP A 245 21.09 2.69 13.47
N GLY A 246 20.00 3.47 13.42
CA GLY A 246 20.06 4.93 13.24
C GLY A 246 20.81 5.36 11.97
N ALA A 247 20.96 4.44 11.01
CA ALA A 247 21.92 4.54 9.93
C ALA A 247 21.37 5.29 8.70
N LYS A 248 22.33 5.80 7.92
CA LYS A 248 22.36 6.74 6.78
C LYS A 248 21.09 7.05 5.94
N TYR A 249 20.06 6.21 5.90
CA TYR A 249 18.88 6.35 5.01
C TYR A 249 17.53 6.19 5.71
N VAL A 250 17.55 6.23 7.05
CA VAL A 250 16.35 6.34 7.89
C VAL A 250 15.29 5.29 7.56
N GLY A 251 15.75 4.05 7.37
CA GLY A 251 14.89 2.90 7.14
C GLY A 251 14.47 2.66 5.69
N LEU A 252 14.43 3.63 4.77
CA LEU A 252 13.98 3.39 3.39
C LEU A 252 15.15 3.13 2.43
N ALA A 253 14.99 2.14 1.54
CA ALA A 253 15.93 1.88 0.46
C ALA A 253 15.21 1.43 -0.81
N ARG A 254 15.73 1.82 -1.99
CA ARG A 254 15.22 1.40 -3.29
C ARG A 254 15.41 -0.11 -3.47
N GLU A 255 14.38 -0.78 -3.97
CA GLU A 255 14.49 -2.14 -4.49
C GLU A 255 15.09 -2.11 -5.91
N PRO A 256 16.02 -3.01 -6.26
CA PRO A 256 16.51 -3.13 -7.64
C PRO A 256 15.39 -3.49 -8.62
N ASP A 257 15.44 -2.92 -9.82
CA ASP A 257 14.39 -3.10 -10.84
C ASP A 257 14.29 -4.54 -11.36
N ASP A 258 15.43 -5.23 -11.34
CA ASP A 258 15.64 -6.61 -11.77
C ASP A 258 15.51 -7.63 -10.62
N GLN A 259 15.28 -7.17 -9.39
CA GLN A 259 15.15 -8.07 -8.25
C GLN A 259 13.93 -8.99 -8.45
N PRO A 260 14.11 -10.32 -8.38
CA PRO A 260 12.98 -11.23 -8.35
C PRO A 260 12.10 -10.97 -7.14
N ILE A 261 10.80 -10.85 -7.34
CA ILE A 261 9.84 -10.71 -6.25
C ILE A 261 9.48 -12.11 -5.74
N TYR A 262 9.79 -12.37 -4.47
CA TYR A 262 9.42 -13.60 -3.78
C TYR A 262 8.14 -13.38 -2.96
N ARG A 263 7.11 -14.19 -3.21
CA ARG A 263 5.82 -14.07 -2.52
C ARG A 263 5.57 -15.31 -1.68
N VAL A 264 5.80 -15.18 -0.38
CA VAL A 264 5.73 -16.32 0.55
C VAL A 264 4.47 -16.28 1.43
N ILE A 265 3.83 -15.11 1.58
CA ILE A 265 2.89 -14.90 2.68
C ILE A 265 1.43 -15.22 2.30
N PHE A 266 1.10 -15.39 1.01
CA PHE A 266 -0.30 -15.46 0.53
C PHE A 266 -0.53 -16.50 -0.56
N GLN A 267 0.07 -17.67 -0.42
CA GLN A 267 0.01 -18.71 -1.43
C GLN A 267 -0.64 -19.99 -0.88
N SER A 268 -1.10 -20.87 -1.77
CA SER A 268 -1.63 -22.17 -1.38
C SER A 268 -0.58 -22.96 -0.59
N GLU A 269 -0.98 -23.92 0.25
CA GLU A 269 -0.02 -24.79 0.96
C GLU A 269 0.87 -25.61 0.01
N LYS A 270 0.50 -25.68 -1.28
CA LYS A 270 1.24 -26.37 -2.34
C LYS A 270 2.17 -25.44 -3.11
N ALA A 271 2.12 -24.14 -2.86
CA ALA A 271 3.01 -23.21 -3.51
C ALA A 271 4.44 -23.47 -3.07
N PRO A 272 5.40 -23.46 -3.99
CA PRO A 272 6.81 -23.54 -3.62
C PRO A 272 7.18 -22.35 -2.72
N ASP A 273 8.29 -22.44 -1.98
CA ASP A 273 8.74 -21.41 -1.03
C ASP A 273 8.90 -20.01 -1.67
N TRP A 274 9.01 -19.93 -3.00
CA TRP A 274 9.11 -18.70 -3.77
C TRP A 274 7.78 -18.24 -4.41
N GLY A 275 6.68 -18.94 -4.15
CA GLY A 275 5.35 -18.70 -4.71
C GLY A 275 5.12 -19.33 -6.10
N GLU A 276 3.85 -19.56 -6.43
CA GLU A 276 3.32 -20.10 -7.70
C GLU A 276 3.76 -19.28 -8.91
N ALA A 277 4.03 -17.99 -8.73
CA ALA A 277 4.49 -17.11 -9.80
C ALA A 277 5.96 -17.36 -10.20
N GLY A 278 6.71 -18.17 -9.44
CA GLY A 278 8.10 -18.51 -9.74
C GLY A 278 9.09 -17.37 -9.48
N ARG A 279 10.37 -17.60 -9.85
CA ARG A 279 11.47 -16.61 -9.75
C ARG A 279 11.47 -15.59 -10.90
N SER A 280 10.44 -15.57 -11.74
CA SER A 280 10.50 -14.96 -13.08
C SER A 280 9.92 -13.55 -13.19
N LEU A 281 9.31 -13.02 -12.13
CA LEU A 281 8.77 -11.65 -12.14
C LEU A 281 9.72 -10.70 -11.40
N THR A 282 10.31 -9.78 -12.15
CA THR A 282 11.01 -8.63 -11.58
C THR A 282 10.03 -7.54 -11.16
N LEU A 283 10.47 -6.58 -10.34
CA LEU A 283 9.65 -5.43 -9.94
C LEU A 283 9.06 -4.66 -11.12
N ALA A 284 9.88 -4.35 -12.12
CA ALA A 284 9.43 -3.64 -13.31
C ALA A 284 8.37 -4.46 -14.10
N GLN A 285 8.55 -5.78 -14.16
CA GLN A 285 7.61 -6.67 -14.83
C GLN A 285 6.28 -6.82 -14.07
N ASP A 286 6.31 -6.87 -12.73
CA ASP A 286 5.08 -6.94 -11.93
C ASP A 286 4.24 -5.68 -12.10
N CYS A 287 4.89 -4.51 -12.06
CA CYS A 287 4.23 -3.24 -12.29
C CYS A 287 3.66 -3.16 -13.70
N ARG A 288 4.39 -3.61 -14.72
CA ARG A 288 3.90 -3.66 -16.09
C ARG A 288 2.69 -4.60 -16.21
N ARG A 289 2.82 -5.84 -15.75
CA ARG A 289 1.81 -6.90 -15.93
C ARG A 289 0.44 -6.50 -15.40
N CYS A 290 0.41 -5.78 -14.29
CA CYS A 290 -0.84 -5.26 -13.77
C CYS A 290 -1.24 -4.02 -14.55
N HIS A 291 -0.43 -2.98 -14.56
CA HIS A 291 -0.87 -1.65 -14.94
C HIS A 291 -0.96 -1.33 -16.44
N THR A 292 -0.63 -2.29 -17.32
CA THR A 292 -0.70 -2.14 -18.78
C THR A 292 -1.77 -3.03 -19.41
N GLY A 293 -3.02 -3.03 -18.91
CA GLY A 293 -4.10 -3.86 -19.48
C GLY A 293 -4.12 -3.82 -21.02
N GLY A 294 -3.79 -4.93 -21.67
CA GLY A 294 -3.71 -5.02 -23.14
C GLY A 294 -2.55 -4.27 -23.82
N GLY A 295 -1.51 -3.86 -23.08
CA GLY A 295 -0.35 -3.12 -23.60
C GLY A 295 -0.53 -1.60 -23.64
N GLN A 296 -1.69 -1.09 -23.24
CA GLN A 296 -1.97 0.35 -23.22
C GLN A 296 -1.55 0.95 -21.86
N ILE A 297 -0.98 2.16 -21.86
CA ILE A 297 -0.79 2.99 -20.65
C ILE A 297 -1.54 4.33 -20.75
N GLY A 298 -1.54 5.12 -19.67
CA GLY A 298 -2.19 6.43 -19.63
C GLY A 298 -3.37 6.45 -18.66
N VAL A 299 -4.53 6.93 -19.10
CA VAL A 299 -5.71 7.08 -18.22
C VAL A 299 -6.16 5.75 -17.59
N GLN A 300 -6.08 4.62 -18.30
CA GLN A 300 -6.39 3.31 -17.69
C GLN A 300 -5.36 2.86 -16.65
N THR A 301 -4.13 3.35 -16.73
CA THR A 301 -3.12 3.08 -15.70
C THR A 301 -3.52 3.78 -14.40
N VAL A 302 -4.01 5.03 -14.45
CA VAL A 302 -4.38 5.78 -13.24
C VAL A 302 -5.38 5.03 -12.36
N VAL A 303 -6.41 4.42 -12.96
CA VAL A 303 -7.40 3.65 -12.21
C VAL A 303 -6.87 2.30 -11.75
N SER A 304 -6.01 1.65 -12.54
CA SER A 304 -5.42 0.38 -12.12
C SER A 304 -4.46 0.56 -10.95
N LEU A 305 -3.83 1.73 -10.80
CA LEU A 305 -3.01 2.06 -9.62
C LEU A 305 -3.79 2.09 -8.32
N VAL A 306 -5.09 2.35 -8.40
CA VAL A 306 -5.98 2.34 -7.25
C VAL A 306 -6.26 0.91 -6.80
N ASN A 307 -6.34 -0.04 -7.73
CA ASN A 307 -7.04 -1.30 -7.50
C ASN A 307 -6.34 -2.56 -7.98
N GLN A 308 -5.57 -2.51 -9.07
CA GLN A 308 -4.70 -3.61 -9.43
C GLN A 308 -3.42 -3.51 -8.62
N GLY A 309 -3.11 -4.56 -7.88
CA GLY A 309 -1.74 -4.86 -7.55
C GLY A 309 -1.33 -6.13 -8.29
N GLY A 310 -0.04 -6.48 -8.18
CA GLY A 310 0.49 -7.78 -8.57
C GLY A 310 -0.25 -8.96 -7.95
N VAL A 311 0.38 -10.13 -8.00
CA VAL A 311 -0.06 -11.41 -7.40
C VAL A 311 -0.29 -11.36 -5.85
N ASP A 312 -0.35 -10.18 -5.24
CA ASP A 312 -0.69 -9.91 -3.84
C ASP A 312 -1.83 -8.87 -3.73
N ALA A 313 -2.83 -8.93 -4.61
CA ALA A 313 -3.81 -7.86 -4.71
C ALA A 313 -5.11 -8.24 -5.49
N GLY A 314 -6.24 -8.49 -4.78
CA GLY A 314 -7.63 -8.39 -5.28
C GLY A 314 -8.41 -7.10 -4.90
N ALA A 315 -9.65 -7.15 -4.46
CA ALA A 315 -10.51 -6.02 -4.05
C ALA A 315 -10.85 -4.95 -5.09
N PRO A 316 -12.08 -4.41 -4.97
CA PRO A 316 -12.53 -3.28 -5.74
C PRO A 316 -12.69 -1.96 -4.92
N LEU A 317 -12.31 -0.78 -5.45
CA LEU A 317 -12.37 0.54 -4.77
C LEU A 317 -13.05 1.72 -5.50
N GLY A 318 -14.06 2.33 -4.88
CA GLY A 318 -14.96 3.30 -5.51
C GLY A 318 -14.40 4.66 -5.96
N VAL A 319 -15.36 5.54 -6.23
CA VAL A 319 -15.22 6.94 -6.66
C VAL A 319 -14.03 7.63 -6.00
N ALA A 320 -13.13 8.21 -6.81
CA ALA A 320 -12.19 9.15 -6.25
C ALA A 320 -12.76 10.54 -6.10
N HIS A 321 -12.44 11.13 -4.96
CA HIS A 321 -12.66 12.54 -4.69
C HIS A 321 -11.32 13.15 -4.26
N PRO A 322 -10.97 14.32 -4.81
CA PRO A 322 -9.82 15.06 -4.34
C PRO A 322 -10.05 15.48 -2.90
N LEU A 323 -9.04 15.32 -2.05
CA LEU A 323 -9.08 15.89 -0.71
C LEU A 323 -8.74 17.39 -0.78
N SER A 324 -9.45 18.20 0.01
CA SER A 324 -9.07 19.60 0.23
C SER A 324 -7.69 19.67 0.89
N ALA A 325 -6.91 20.68 0.53
CA ALA A 325 -5.60 20.89 1.13
C ALA A 325 -5.70 20.99 2.66
N GLY A 326 -4.84 20.23 3.37
CA GLY A 326 -4.80 20.21 4.83
C GLY A 326 -5.91 19.40 5.51
N ALA A 327 -6.88 18.84 4.76
CA ALA A 327 -7.88 17.96 5.35
C ALA A 327 -7.21 16.68 5.90
N PRO A 328 -7.57 16.23 7.12
CA PRO A 328 -7.03 14.98 7.65
C PRO A 328 -7.46 13.82 6.75
N SER A 329 -6.49 12.97 6.38
CA SER A 329 -6.82 11.76 5.63
C SER A 329 -7.71 10.87 6.50
N PRO A 330 -8.94 10.52 6.07
CA PRO A 330 -9.82 9.63 6.84
C PRO A 330 -9.39 8.16 6.77
N ARG A 331 -8.45 7.83 5.88
CA ARG A 331 -7.99 6.46 5.61
C ARG A 331 -7.42 5.71 6.83
N PRO A 332 -6.57 6.33 7.67
CA PRO A 332 -6.01 5.65 8.83
C PRO A 332 -7.10 5.27 9.84
N ALA A 333 -8.04 6.19 10.12
CA ALA A 333 -9.16 5.96 11.03
C ALA A 333 -10.11 4.86 10.50
N ARG A 334 -10.40 4.86 9.20
CA ARG A 334 -11.22 3.80 8.58
C ARG A 334 -10.53 2.44 8.62
N ALA A 335 -9.23 2.36 8.34
CA ALA A 335 -8.47 1.12 8.42
C ALA A 335 -8.45 0.56 9.85
N ALA A 336 -8.24 1.41 10.86
CA ALA A 336 -8.32 1.03 12.26
C ALA A 336 -9.74 0.56 12.65
N GLY A 337 -10.77 1.35 12.35
CA GLY A 337 -12.17 0.99 12.66
C GLY A 337 -12.66 -0.26 11.92
N PHE A 338 -12.16 -0.51 10.72
CA PHE A 338 -12.34 -1.77 10.01
C PHE A 338 -11.72 -2.94 10.79
N LYS A 339 -10.44 -2.83 11.15
CA LYS A 339 -9.72 -3.90 11.87
C LYS A 339 -10.42 -4.26 13.18
N SER A 340 -10.90 -3.27 13.92
CA SER A 340 -11.61 -3.49 15.19
C SER A 340 -12.88 -4.35 15.07
N ARG A 341 -13.52 -4.37 13.89
CA ARG A 341 -14.72 -5.19 13.63
C ARG A 341 -14.40 -6.56 13.04
N HIS A 342 -13.24 -6.71 12.42
CA HIS A 342 -12.83 -7.93 11.73
C HIS A 342 -12.71 -9.13 12.69
N GLU A 343 -13.22 -10.30 12.27
CA GLU A 343 -13.26 -11.48 13.14
C GLU A 343 -11.87 -11.88 13.65
N THR A 344 -10.83 -11.84 12.79
CA THR A 344 -9.49 -12.25 13.23
C THR A 344 -8.98 -11.40 14.39
N TYR A 345 -9.29 -10.11 14.42
CA TYR A 345 -8.91 -9.23 15.50
C TYR A 345 -9.77 -9.45 16.75
N ARG A 346 -11.08 -9.66 16.61
CA ARG A 346 -11.94 -10.04 17.75
C ARG A 346 -11.44 -11.31 18.43
N ARG A 347 -11.01 -12.33 17.65
CA ARG A 347 -10.36 -13.54 18.19
C ARG A 347 -9.05 -13.27 18.92
N LEU A 348 -8.29 -12.25 18.52
CA LEU A 348 -7.08 -11.84 19.25
C LEU A 348 -7.44 -11.38 20.66
N VAL A 349 -8.43 -10.49 20.76
CA VAL A 349 -8.91 -9.93 22.02
C VAL A 349 -9.50 -11.04 22.91
N GLU A 350 -10.33 -11.93 22.36
CA GLU A 350 -10.90 -13.09 23.08
C GLU A 350 -9.84 -14.04 23.66
N TYR A 351 -8.64 -14.13 23.08
CA TYR A 351 -7.56 -14.97 23.63
C TYR A 351 -6.78 -14.30 24.77
N LEU A 352 -7.04 -13.03 25.03
CA LEU A 352 -6.35 -12.22 26.03
C LEU A 352 -7.19 -11.95 27.28
N GLU A 353 -8.52 -12.03 27.13
CA GLU A 353 -9.50 -12.20 28.21
C GLU A 353 -9.44 -13.62 28.78
#